data_AF-A0A7H8SIM7-F1
#
_entry.id   AF-A0A7H8SIM7-F1
#
_cell.length_a   1.000
_cell.length_b   1.000
_cell.length_c   1.000
_cell.angle_alpha   90.00
_cell.angle_beta   90.00
_cell.angle_gamma   90.00
#
_symmetry.space_group_name_H-M   'P 1'
#
loop_
_entity.id
_entity.type
_entity.pdbx_description
1 polymer ?
#
loop_
_entity_poly.entity_id
_entity_poly.type
_entity_poly.pdbx_seq_one_letter_code
_entity_poly.pdbx_strand_id
1 'polypeptide(L)'
;MTLTVAINIDDYIILTGDHRLTIECEPFTGLPARTVVDDYKKIKYWKYGAITVSGDVLLMYYFHEVLEFYAKQNNWDFLQVAQVARAMYLNDDKPEQHATGTAFFSLFTLGKVEIIHLSIKKNYIEYETIKPMHAHFSLFEGTPDDPIYQLFVNSLRKIDSFLNFEDFYNYHTELLRFFYTRQKRIDDSITSSFDLFIQNTKTGQGFMQTIEN
;
A
#
# COMPACT_ATOMS: atom_id res chain seq x y z
N MET A 1 -3.00 -10.23 -7.34
CA MET A 1 -2.28 -10.70 -6.13
C MET A 1 -1.18 -9.71 -5.82
N THR A 2 -0.88 -9.44 -4.54
CA THR A 2 0.10 -8.40 -4.15
C THR A 2 0.42 -8.46 -2.66
N LEU A 3 1.59 -7.94 -2.31
CA LEU A 3 1.97 -7.57 -0.96
C LEU A 3 2.24 -6.06 -0.90
N THR A 4 1.42 -5.34 -0.14
CA THR A 4 1.68 -3.94 0.23
C THR A 4 1.67 -3.79 1.75
N VAL A 5 2.57 -2.97 2.28
CA VAL A 5 2.71 -2.75 3.73
C VAL A 5 2.72 -1.25 4.01
N ALA A 6 2.12 -0.88 5.12
CA ALA A 6 2.04 0.48 5.63
C ALA A 6 2.43 0.50 7.09
N ILE A 7 3.45 1.27 7.45
CA ILE A 7 4.02 1.29 8.79
C ILE A 7 4.08 2.72 9.29
N ASN A 8 3.61 2.94 10.51
CA ASN A 8 3.80 4.18 11.24
C ASN A 8 4.82 3.97 12.36
N ILE A 9 6.02 4.55 12.23
CA ILE A 9 7.12 4.47 13.22
C ILE A 9 7.26 5.80 13.97
N ASP A 10 6.15 6.52 14.14
CA ASP A 10 6.03 7.81 14.85
C ASP A 10 6.72 8.97 14.12
N ASP A 11 8.06 9.01 14.10
CA ASP A 11 8.83 10.06 13.42
C ASP A 11 8.94 9.86 11.90
N TYR A 12 8.68 8.64 11.44
CA TYR A 12 8.68 8.25 10.04
C TYR A 12 7.51 7.32 9.71
N ILE A 13 6.99 7.43 8.49
CA ILE A 13 6.11 6.41 7.92
C ILE A 13 6.85 5.67 6.79
N ILE A 14 6.49 4.41 6.60
CA ILE A 14 7.02 3.57 5.52
C ILE A 14 5.84 2.99 4.73
N LEU A 15 5.91 3.06 3.41
CA LEU A 15 5.04 2.32 2.50
C LEU A 15 5.90 1.36 1.67
N THR A 16 5.42 0.14 1.47
CA THR A 16 6.08 -0.82 0.57
C THR A 16 5.09 -1.45 -0.39
N GLY A 17 5.59 -1.93 -1.53
CA GLY A 17 4.81 -2.67 -2.51
C GLY A 17 5.70 -3.54 -3.38
N ASP A 18 5.32 -4.81 -3.55
CA ASP A 18 5.96 -5.70 -4.52
C ASP A 18 5.71 -5.21 -5.96
N HIS A 19 6.31 -5.84 -6.97
CA HIS A 19 6.23 -5.42 -8.38
C HIS A 19 5.32 -6.27 -9.27
N ARG A 20 4.56 -7.22 -8.70
CA ARG A 20 3.66 -8.08 -9.48
C ARG A 20 2.38 -7.34 -9.89
N LEU A 21 2.05 -7.38 -11.16
CA LEU A 21 0.71 -7.17 -11.68
C LEU A 21 0.24 -8.48 -12.30
N THR A 22 -0.98 -8.90 -11.95
CA THR A 22 -1.64 -10.05 -12.55
C THR A 22 -2.90 -9.57 -13.25
N ILE A 23 -3.04 -9.95 -14.52
CA ILE A 23 -4.21 -9.68 -15.35
C ILE A 23 -4.89 -11.02 -15.57
N GLU A 24 -6.13 -11.14 -15.13
CA GLU A 24 -6.98 -12.28 -15.46
C GLU A 24 -7.60 -12.06 -16.83
N CYS A 25 -7.48 -13.05 -17.70
CA CYS A 25 -7.98 -12.98 -19.06
C CYS A 25 -9.27 -13.78 -19.16
N GLU A 26 -10.29 -13.17 -19.77
CA GLU A 26 -11.55 -13.86 -20.02
C GLU A 26 -11.35 -15.06 -20.96
N PRO A 27 -12.02 -16.21 -20.72
CA PRO A 27 -11.81 -17.43 -21.50
C PRO A 27 -12.02 -17.27 -23.01
N PHE A 28 -12.89 -16.34 -23.43
CA PHE A 28 -13.22 -16.09 -24.83
C PHE A 28 -12.14 -15.30 -25.59
N THR A 29 -11.14 -14.74 -24.91
CA THR A 29 -10.06 -13.96 -25.55
C THR A 29 -9.04 -14.83 -26.28
N GLY A 30 -9.01 -16.14 -26.00
CA GLY A 30 -7.98 -17.05 -26.52
C GLY A 30 -6.58 -16.82 -25.95
N LEU A 31 -6.44 -15.89 -24.99
CA LEU A 31 -5.20 -15.64 -24.26
C LEU A 31 -5.02 -16.66 -23.12
N PRO A 32 -3.79 -16.80 -22.58
CA PRO A 32 -3.60 -17.54 -21.33
C PRO A 32 -4.51 -16.96 -20.24
N ALA A 33 -5.07 -17.83 -19.40
CA ALA A 33 -6.02 -17.43 -18.34
C ALA A 33 -5.47 -16.33 -17.40
N ARG A 34 -4.15 -16.21 -17.29
CA ARG A 34 -3.47 -15.15 -16.57
C ARG A 34 -2.25 -14.64 -17.32
N THR A 35 -2.06 -13.33 -17.31
CA THR A 35 -0.82 -12.66 -17.72
C THR A 35 -0.19 -11.98 -16.51
N VAL A 36 1.14 -12.00 -16.48
CA VAL A 36 1.91 -11.56 -15.32
C VAL A 36 2.99 -10.56 -15.76
N VAL A 37 3.13 -9.48 -15.00
CA VAL A 37 4.10 -8.40 -15.20
C VAL A 37 4.81 -8.16 -13.87
N ASP A 38 6.15 -8.22 -13.86
CA ASP A 38 6.96 -8.25 -12.61
C ASP A 38 7.73 -6.97 -12.34
N ASP A 39 7.48 -5.91 -13.12
CA ASP A 39 8.08 -4.59 -13.00
C ASP A 39 7.02 -3.49 -12.73
N TYR A 40 5.82 -3.88 -12.28
CA TYR A 40 4.74 -2.96 -12.00
C TYR A 40 4.94 -2.22 -10.68
N LYS A 41 5.30 -0.93 -10.76
CA LYS A 41 5.45 -0.07 -9.59
C LYS A 41 4.11 0.27 -8.94
N LYS A 42 3.92 -0.20 -7.71
CA LYS A 42 2.69 0.03 -6.93
C LYS A 42 2.70 1.33 -6.14
N ILE A 43 3.89 1.82 -5.77
CA ILE A 43 4.01 3.07 -5.02
C ILE A 43 4.09 4.25 -6.00
N LYS A 44 3.26 5.25 -5.76
CA LYS A 44 3.28 6.51 -6.51
C LYS A 44 3.41 7.66 -5.54
N TYR A 45 4.19 8.67 -5.92
CA TYR A 45 4.13 9.97 -5.28
C TYR A 45 2.81 10.65 -5.63
N TRP A 46 2.28 11.42 -4.69
CA TRP A 46 1.20 12.37 -4.93
C TRP A 46 1.51 13.65 -4.14
N LYS A 47 0.73 14.71 -4.36
CA LYS A 47 1.02 16.05 -3.81
C LYS A 47 1.29 16.08 -2.30
N TYR A 48 0.69 15.17 -1.53
CA TYR A 48 0.75 15.18 -0.07
C TYR A 48 1.62 14.06 0.53
N GLY A 49 2.29 13.25 -0.30
CA GLY A 49 3.11 12.13 0.17
C GLY A 49 3.25 11.02 -0.88
N ALA A 50 2.97 9.78 -0.50
CA ALA A 50 2.90 8.65 -1.43
C ALA A 50 1.66 7.78 -1.15
N ILE A 51 1.33 6.96 -2.13
CA ILE A 51 0.24 5.99 -2.10
C ILE A 51 0.72 4.65 -2.65
N THR A 52 0.31 3.57 -2.02
CA THR A 52 0.42 2.20 -2.53
C THR A 52 -0.95 1.54 -2.47
N VAL A 53 -1.26 0.70 -3.46
CA VAL A 53 -2.60 0.12 -3.63
C VAL A 53 -2.54 -1.36 -3.97
N SER A 54 -3.63 -2.05 -3.65
CA SER A 54 -3.86 -3.48 -3.91
C SER A 54 -5.31 -3.74 -4.25
N GLY A 55 -5.59 -4.85 -4.93
CA GLY A 55 -6.93 -5.21 -5.41
C GLY A 55 -7.11 -4.91 -6.90
N ASP A 56 -8.33 -4.55 -7.31
CA ASP A 56 -8.63 -4.24 -8.70
C ASP A 56 -7.92 -2.96 -9.16
N VAL A 57 -7.13 -3.10 -10.22
CA VAL A 57 -6.23 -2.07 -10.73
C VAL A 57 -6.99 -0.86 -11.28
N LEU A 58 -8.12 -1.08 -11.97
CA LEU A 58 -8.91 0.01 -12.55
C LEU A 58 -9.67 0.76 -11.47
N LEU A 59 -10.21 0.05 -10.47
CA LEU A 59 -10.84 0.68 -9.32
C LEU A 59 -9.85 1.55 -8.54
N MET A 60 -8.64 1.03 -8.27
CA MET A 60 -7.61 1.79 -7.57
C MET A 60 -7.07 2.96 -8.41
N TYR A 61 -7.07 2.82 -9.74
CA TYR A 61 -6.79 3.94 -10.65
C TYR A 61 -7.84 5.06 -10.50
N TYR A 62 -9.13 4.74 -10.57
CA TYR A 62 -10.20 5.73 -10.34
C TYR A 62 -10.13 6.34 -8.96
N PHE A 63 -9.83 5.55 -7.92
CA PHE A 63 -9.63 6.06 -6.57
C PHE A 63 -8.53 7.13 -6.53
N HIS A 64 -7.37 6.87 -7.14
CA HIS A 64 -6.28 7.83 -7.19
C HIS A 64 -6.67 9.14 -7.90
N GLU A 65 -7.33 9.06 -9.05
CA GLU A 65 -7.78 10.24 -9.80
C GLU A 65 -8.78 11.10 -9.01
N VAL A 66 -9.77 10.45 -8.37
CA VAL A 66 -10.77 11.15 -7.54
C VAL A 66 -10.11 11.75 -6.31
N LEU A 67 -9.17 11.02 -5.67
CA LEU A 67 -8.42 11.50 -4.52
C LEU A 67 -7.65 12.79 -4.87
N GLU A 68 -6.93 12.82 -5.99
CA GLU A 68 -6.23 14.03 -6.44
C GLU A 68 -7.18 15.19 -6.73
N PHE A 69 -8.33 14.92 -7.35
CA PHE A 69 -9.32 15.94 -7.65
C PHE A 69 -9.94 16.55 -6.39
N TYR A 70 -10.26 15.73 -5.39
CA TYR A 70 -10.86 16.16 -4.12
C TYR A 70 -9.83 16.88 -3.24
N ALA A 71 -8.59 16.41 -3.20
CA ALA A 71 -7.52 17.05 -2.44
C ALA A 71 -7.21 18.47 -2.94
N LYS A 72 -7.36 18.74 -4.25
CA LYS A 72 -7.27 20.11 -4.81
C LYS A 72 -8.32 21.07 -4.23
N GLN A 73 -9.42 20.54 -3.74
CA GLN A 73 -10.53 21.29 -3.12
C GLN A 73 -10.44 21.26 -1.58
N ASN A 74 -9.36 20.72 -1.00
CA ASN A 74 -9.22 20.45 0.43
C ASN A 74 -10.35 19.58 1.00
N ASN A 75 -10.92 18.67 0.20
CA ASN A 75 -11.89 17.69 0.66
C ASN A 75 -11.17 16.38 1.03
N TRP A 76 -11.26 16.00 2.30
CA TRP A 76 -10.61 14.81 2.88
C TRP A 76 -11.62 13.72 3.27
N ASP A 77 -12.83 13.74 2.71
CA ASP A 77 -13.81 12.66 2.88
C ASP A 77 -13.42 11.44 2.03
N PHE A 78 -12.56 10.58 2.57
CA PHE A 78 -12.07 9.40 1.87
C PHE A 78 -13.16 8.37 1.58
N LEU A 79 -14.25 8.36 2.36
CA LEU A 79 -15.39 7.51 2.11
C LEU A 79 -16.11 7.96 0.83
N GLN A 80 -16.36 9.27 0.71
CA GLN A 80 -16.94 9.84 -0.50
C GLN A 80 -16.04 9.62 -1.73
N VAL A 81 -14.73 9.84 -1.61
CA VAL A 81 -13.76 9.59 -2.69
C VAL A 81 -13.86 8.14 -3.18
N ALA A 82 -13.88 7.18 -2.26
CA ALA A 82 -13.96 5.76 -2.59
C ALA A 82 -15.31 5.37 -3.22
N GLN A 83 -16.42 5.95 -2.74
CA GLN A 83 -17.76 5.74 -3.32
C GLN A 83 -17.84 6.24 -4.76
N VAL A 84 -17.31 7.44 -5.03
CA VAL A 84 -17.27 8.01 -6.38
C VAL A 84 -16.41 7.14 -7.30
N ALA A 85 -15.23 6.72 -6.85
CA ALA A 85 -14.36 5.82 -7.62
C ALA A 85 -15.04 4.49 -7.95
N ARG A 86 -15.75 3.89 -6.99
CA ARG A 86 -16.55 2.67 -7.23
C ARG A 86 -17.68 2.93 -8.23
N ALA A 87 -18.37 4.05 -8.13
CA ALA A 87 -19.42 4.39 -9.09
C ALA A 87 -18.86 4.55 -10.51
N MET A 88 -17.69 5.19 -10.68
CA MET A 88 -17.01 5.28 -11.97
C MET A 88 -16.64 3.90 -12.52
N TYR A 89 -16.07 3.02 -11.68
CA TYR A 89 -15.74 1.65 -12.05
C TYR A 89 -16.97 0.87 -12.56
N LEU A 90 -18.11 0.97 -11.87
CA LEU A 90 -19.34 0.28 -12.24
C LEU A 90 -20.00 0.88 -13.49
N ASN A 91 -19.90 2.19 -13.69
CA ASN A 91 -20.42 2.87 -14.89
C ASN A 91 -19.67 2.47 -16.18
N ASP A 92 -18.46 1.94 -16.05
CA ASP A 92 -17.66 1.38 -17.16
C ASP A 92 -17.93 -0.12 -17.38
N ASP A 93 -19.10 -0.60 -16.94
CA ASP A 93 -19.58 -1.98 -17.06
C ASP A 93 -18.60 -3.02 -16.49
N LYS A 94 -17.84 -2.64 -15.44
CA LYS A 94 -16.93 -3.56 -14.77
C LYS A 94 -17.64 -4.44 -13.74
N PRO A 95 -17.17 -5.68 -13.51
CA PRO A 95 -17.85 -6.61 -12.62
C PRO A 95 -17.89 -6.11 -11.17
N GLU A 96 -19.09 -5.96 -10.60
CA GLU A 96 -19.27 -5.52 -9.20
C GLU A 96 -18.52 -6.43 -8.21
N GLN A 97 -18.46 -7.72 -8.50
CA GLN A 97 -17.76 -8.70 -7.66
C GLN A 97 -16.25 -8.44 -7.53
N HIS A 98 -15.66 -7.68 -8.47
CA HIS A 98 -14.25 -7.28 -8.45
C HIS A 98 -14.03 -5.87 -7.92
N ALA A 99 -15.09 -5.14 -7.52
CA ALA A 99 -15.02 -3.76 -7.05
C ALA A 99 -14.45 -3.64 -5.61
N THR A 100 -13.29 -4.25 -5.39
CA THR A 100 -12.58 -4.30 -4.11
C THR A 100 -11.13 -3.87 -4.24
N GLY A 101 -10.61 -3.22 -3.21
CA GLY A 101 -9.19 -2.89 -3.10
C GLY A 101 -8.85 -2.29 -1.76
N THR A 102 -7.56 -2.13 -1.52
CA THR A 102 -7.01 -1.49 -0.33
C THR A 102 -5.99 -0.47 -0.77
N ALA A 103 -6.06 0.73 -0.19
CA ALA A 103 -5.10 1.79 -0.39
C ALA A 103 -4.44 2.15 0.95
N PHE A 104 -3.12 2.27 0.91
CA PHE A 104 -2.35 2.90 1.97
C PHE A 104 -1.72 4.17 1.42
N PHE A 105 -1.97 5.31 2.05
CA PHE A 105 -1.41 6.57 1.58
C PHE A 105 -1.06 7.50 2.73
N SER A 106 0.03 8.23 2.54
CA SER A 106 0.45 9.26 3.48
C SER A 106 -0.12 10.62 3.08
N LEU A 107 -0.55 11.38 4.08
CA LEU A 107 -1.15 12.70 3.96
C LEU A 107 -0.39 13.68 4.85
N PHE A 108 0.44 14.52 4.24
CA PHE A 108 1.09 15.63 4.92
C PHE A 108 0.20 16.86 4.93
N THR A 109 -0.42 17.17 6.08
CA THR A 109 -1.22 18.39 6.27
C THR A 109 -0.88 19.04 7.60
N LEU A 110 -0.91 20.38 7.65
CA LEU A 110 -0.69 21.16 8.88
C LEU A 110 0.57 20.78 9.68
N GLY A 111 1.64 20.37 9.00
CA GLY A 111 2.93 20.02 9.65
C GLY A 111 2.97 18.62 10.26
N LYS A 112 2.03 17.73 9.93
CA LYS A 112 2.02 16.33 10.35
C LYS A 112 1.70 15.41 9.17
N VAL A 113 2.43 14.31 9.06
CA VAL A 113 2.08 13.20 8.17
C VAL A 113 1.21 12.21 8.93
N GLU A 114 0.07 11.88 8.35
CA GLU A 114 -0.76 10.75 8.75
C GLU A 114 -0.74 9.68 7.67
N ILE A 115 -0.97 8.44 8.05
CA ILE A 115 -1.06 7.32 7.11
C ILE A 115 -2.46 6.73 7.20
N ILE A 116 -3.16 6.76 6.08
CA ILE A 116 -4.54 6.30 5.98
C ILE A 116 -4.54 4.89 5.40
N HIS A 117 -5.25 3.99 6.08
CA HIS A 117 -5.65 2.69 5.56
C HIS A 117 -7.11 2.80 5.12
N LEU A 118 -7.35 2.65 3.82
CA LEU A 118 -8.69 2.60 3.23
C LEU A 118 -8.92 1.19 2.67
N SER A 119 -10.02 0.56 3.06
CA SER A 119 -10.46 -0.71 2.49
C SER A 119 -11.81 -0.59 1.81
N ILE A 120 -11.83 -0.95 0.54
CA ILE A 120 -13.00 -0.99 -0.33
C ILE A 120 -13.39 -2.47 -0.45
N LYS A 121 -14.39 -2.90 0.33
CA LYS A 121 -14.91 -4.29 0.33
C LYS A 121 -16.23 -4.37 -0.42
N LYS A 122 -16.64 -5.57 -0.84
CA LYS A 122 -17.88 -5.77 -1.61
C LYS A 122 -19.08 -5.00 -1.04
N ASN A 123 -19.31 -5.10 0.27
CA ASN A 123 -20.51 -4.56 0.91
C ASN A 123 -20.29 -3.26 1.69
N TYR A 124 -19.05 -2.87 1.97
CA TYR A 124 -18.76 -1.69 2.78
C TYR A 124 -17.42 -1.08 2.40
N ILE A 125 -17.24 0.18 2.77
CA ILE A 125 -15.99 0.91 2.65
C ILE A 125 -15.68 1.47 4.03
N GLU A 126 -14.46 1.27 4.48
CA GLU A 126 -13.98 1.77 5.76
C GLU A 126 -12.60 2.36 5.61
N TYR A 127 -12.27 3.31 6.48
CA TYR A 127 -10.91 3.81 6.58
C TYR A 127 -10.57 4.14 8.02
N GLU A 128 -9.27 4.13 8.30
CA GLU A 128 -8.70 4.49 9.58
C GLU A 128 -7.32 5.11 9.39
N THR A 129 -6.86 5.84 10.40
CA THR A 129 -5.47 6.29 10.47
C THR A 129 -4.65 5.24 11.21
N ILE A 130 -3.55 4.79 10.62
CA ILE A 130 -2.66 3.83 11.28
C ILE A 130 -1.95 4.53 12.44
N LYS A 131 -2.13 3.98 13.64
CA LYS A 131 -1.58 4.54 14.88
C LYS A 131 -0.04 4.42 14.89
N PRO A 132 0.66 5.30 15.63
CA PRO A 132 2.10 5.15 15.84
C PRO A 132 2.46 3.76 16.36
N MET A 133 3.61 3.25 15.91
CA MET A 133 4.13 1.92 16.23
C MET A 133 3.21 0.76 15.81
N HIS A 134 2.45 0.93 14.72
CA HIS A 134 1.63 -0.12 14.12
C HIS A 134 1.97 -0.29 12.63
N ALA A 135 1.68 -1.47 12.10
CA ALA A 135 1.76 -1.77 10.67
C ALA A 135 0.47 -2.43 10.19
N HIS A 136 0.05 -2.08 8.98
CA HIS A 136 -1.07 -2.70 8.28
C HIS A 136 -0.56 -3.35 7.01
N PHE A 137 -1.18 -4.46 6.63
CA PHE A 137 -0.74 -5.32 5.54
C PHE A 137 -1.92 -5.58 4.61
N SER A 138 -1.68 -5.53 3.31
CA SER A 138 -2.60 -6.09 2.31
C SER A 138 -1.89 -7.25 1.65
N LEU A 139 -2.42 -8.45 1.88
CA LEU A 139 -1.85 -9.74 1.54
C LEU A 139 -2.85 -10.54 0.72
N PHE A 140 -2.36 -11.34 -0.24
CA PHE A 140 -3.18 -12.32 -0.92
C PHE A 140 -3.24 -13.64 -0.15
N GLU A 141 -2.08 -14.22 0.17
CA GLU A 141 -1.98 -15.41 1.03
C GLU A 141 -1.55 -15.06 2.47
N GLY A 142 -2.03 -15.83 3.45
CA GLY A 142 -1.71 -15.65 4.87
C GLY A 142 -2.95 -15.48 5.75
N THR A 143 -2.78 -15.64 7.06
CA THR A 143 -3.85 -15.43 8.03
C THR A 143 -3.53 -14.23 8.92
N PRO A 144 -4.49 -13.33 9.21
CA PRO A 144 -4.27 -12.18 10.10
C PRO A 144 -3.71 -12.57 11.48
N ASP A 145 -3.99 -13.80 11.92
CA ASP A 145 -3.52 -14.36 13.20
C ASP A 145 -2.11 -14.97 13.15
N ASP A 146 -1.37 -14.91 12.03
CA ASP A 146 0.03 -15.38 11.99
C ASP A 146 0.86 -14.56 13.00
N PRO A 147 1.43 -15.21 14.04
CA PRO A 147 2.23 -14.52 15.05
C PRO A 147 3.42 -13.73 14.47
N ILE A 148 3.85 -14.05 13.25
CA ILE A 148 4.92 -13.31 12.58
C ILE A 148 4.56 -11.85 12.34
N TYR A 149 3.29 -11.51 12.10
CA TYR A 149 2.87 -10.13 11.89
C TYR A 149 3.02 -9.32 13.17
N GLN A 150 2.65 -9.92 14.30
CA GLN A 150 2.89 -9.31 15.60
C GLN A 150 4.39 -9.22 15.92
N LEU A 151 5.18 -10.23 15.57
CA LEU A 151 6.64 -10.19 15.76
C LEU A 151 7.29 -9.08 14.94
N PHE A 152 6.85 -8.89 13.69
CA PHE A 152 7.30 -7.82 12.81
C PHE A 152 6.98 -6.45 13.43
N VAL A 153 5.74 -6.24 13.86
CA VAL A 153 5.31 -4.99 14.53
C VAL A 153 6.09 -4.74 15.82
N ASN A 154 6.32 -5.77 16.64
CA ASN A 154 7.09 -5.66 17.88
C ASN A 154 8.58 -5.37 17.66
N SER A 155 9.08 -5.64 16.46
CA SER A 155 10.47 -5.35 16.06
C SER A 155 10.66 -3.93 15.55
N LEU A 156 9.60 -3.15 15.36
CA LEU A 156 9.74 -1.75 14.96
C LEU A 156 10.46 -0.93 16.05
N ARG A 157 11.28 0.05 15.61
CA ARG A 157 12.09 0.89 16.50
C ARG A 157 12.06 2.34 16.01
N LYS A 158 11.87 3.28 16.93
CA LYS A 158 11.91 4.73 16.59
C LYS A 158 13.32 5.17 16.24
N ILE A 159 13.45 6.30 15.55
CA ILE A 159 14.74 6.89 15.15
C ILE A 159 15.69 7.11 16.33
N ASP A 160 15.16 7.48 17.49
CA ASP A 160 15.96 7.69 18.72
C ASP A 160 16.59 6.41 19.30
N SER A 161 16.24 5.23 18.75
CA SER A 161 16.90 3.96 19.07
C SER A 161 18.20 3.74 18.29
N PHE A 162 18.55 4.65 17.37
CA PHE A 162 19.68 4.53 16.46
C PHE A 162 20.63 5.73 16.59
N LEU A 163 21.90 5.55 16.20
CA LEU A 163 22.89 6.61 16.23
C LEU A 163 22.66 7.67 15.13
N ASN A 164 22.12 7.24 14.00
CA ASN A 164 21.87 8.08 12.84
C ASN A 164 20.74 7.50 11.95
N PHE A 165 20.34 8.25 10.93
CA PHE A 165 19.28 7.84 10.00
C PHE A 165 19.66 6.64 9.14
N GLU A 166 20.93 6.48 8.77
CA GLU A 166 21.40 5.37 7.95
C GLU A 166 21.23 4.03 8.69
N ASP A 167 21.57 3.97 9.97
CA ASP A 167 21.36 2.79 10.82
C ASP A 167 19.87 2.45 10.95
N PHE A 168 19.04 3.47 11.18
CA PHE A 168 17.58 3.31 11.22
C PHE A 168 17.03 2.77 9.89
N TYR A 169 17.48 3.34 8.78
CA TYR A 169 17.05 2.95 7.43
C TYR A 169 17.46 1.51 7.12
N ASN A 170 18.71 1.15 7.37
CA ASN A 170 19.25 -0.19 7.13
C ASN A 170 18.52 -1.22 7.99
N TYR A 171 18.27 -0.93 9.28
CA TYR A 171 17.53 -1.81 10.17
C TYR A 171 16.12 -2.15 9.64
N HIS A 172 15.34 -1.14 9.27
CA HIS A 172 13.98 -1.36 8.80
C HIS A 172 13.94 -1.98 7.40
N THR A 173 14.92 -1.67 6.55
CA THR A 173 15.09 -2.30 5.24
C THR A 173 15.36 -3.80 5.39
N GLU A 174 16.28 -4.20 6.27
CA GLU A 174 16.53 -5.62 6.57
C GLU A 174 15.29 -6.31 7.15
N LEU A 175 14.60 -5.66 8.10
CA LEU A 175 13.37 -6.20 8.68
C LEU A 175 12.30 -6.46 7.60
N LEU A 176 12.15 -5.54 6.63
CA LEU A 176 11.26 -5.69 5.48
C LEU A 176 11.75 -6.79 4.51
N ARG A 177 13.05 -6.88 4.23
CA ARG A 177 13.60 -7.98 3.41
C ARG A 177 13.26 -9.34 4.00
N PHE A 178 13.47 -9.54 5.30
CA PHE A 178 13.09 -10.77 5.98
C PHE A 178 11.60 -11.06 5.86
N PHE A 179 10.76 -10.04 6.00
CA PHE A 179 9.31 -10.16 5.87
C PHE A 179 8.89 -10.58 4.45
N TYR A 180 9.36 -9.87 3.43
CA TYR A 180 9.07 -10.17 2.01
C TYR A 180 9.60 -11.55 1.60
N THR A 181 10.81 -11.91 2.02
CA THR A 181 11.42 -13.22 1.70
C THR A 181 10.69 -14.37 2.37
N ARG A 182 10.14 -14.17 3.57
CA ARG A 182 9.23 -15.15 4.18
C ARG A 182 7.92 -15.23 3.40
N GLN A 183 7.26 -14.10 3.15
CA GLN A 183 5.95 -14.08 2.51
C GLN A 183 6.01 -14.70 1.10
N LYS A 184 7.10 -14.48 0.36
CA LYS A 184 7.35 -15.12 -0.94
C LYS A 184 7.40 -16.65 -0.88
N ARG A 185 7.72 -17.27 0.27
CA ARG A 185 7.73 -18.74 0.43
C ARG A 185 6.33 -19.34 0.51
N ILE A 186 5.32 -18.52 0.81
CA ILE A 186 3.92 -18.93 0.90
C ILE A 186 3.07 -18.32 -0.22
N ASP A 187 3.55 -17.27 -0.87
CA ASP A 187 2.91 -16.58 -1.98
C ASP A 187 3.91 -16.38 -3.14
N ASP A 188 3.86 -17.29 -4.12
CA ASP A 188 4.73 -17.24 -5.31
C ASP A 188 4.45 -16.01 -6.20
N SER A 189 3.35 -15.27 -5.95
CA SER A 189 3.08 -14.03 -6.67
C SER A 189 3.97 -12.87 -6.23
N ILE A 190 4.70 -12.99 -5.12
CA ILE A 190 5.59 -11.92 -4.64
C ILE A 190 6.91 -11.92 -5.41
N THR A 191 7.27 -10.75 -5.93
CA THR A 191 8.50 -10.52 -6.69
C THR A 191 9.76 -10.60 -5.83
N SER A 192 10.93 -10.73 -6.45
CA SER A 192 12.24 -10.70 -5.77
C SER A 192 12.69 -9.29 -5.36
N SER A 193 11.93 -8.26 -5.71
CA SER A 193 12.16 -6.88 -5.30
C SER A 193 10.86 -6.21 -4.87
N PHE A 194 10.96 -5.14 -4.09
CA PHE A 194 9.86 -4.26 -3.72
C PHE A 194 10.31 -2.80 -3.70
N ASP A 195 9.38 -1.87 -3.92
CA ASP A 195 9.62 -0.46 -3.69
C ASP A 195 9.41 -0.15 -2.21
N LEU A 196 10.32 0.64 -1.62
CA LEU A 196 10.24 1.20 -0.28
C LEU A 196 10.14 2.71 -0.40
N PHE A 197 9.09 3.29 0.17
CA PHE A 197 8.96 4.73 0.38
C PHE A 197 9.03 5.04 1.87
N ILE A 198 9.82 6.03 2.24
CA ILE A 198 9.95 6.51 3.61
C ILE A 198 9.76 8.02 3.66
N GLN A 199 9.01 8.51 4.65
CA GLN A 199 8.70 9.92 4.80
C GLN A 199 8.79 10.35 6.26
N ASN A 200 9.45 11.48 6.50
CA ASN A 200 9.54 12.13 7.81
C ASN A 200 8.18 12.76 8.17
N THR A 201 7.67 12.47 9.36
CA THR A 201 6.31 12.89 9.75
C THR A 201 6.18 14.37 10.09
N LYS A 202 7.29 15.04 10.40
CA LYS A 202 7.32 16.46 10.79
C LYS A 202 7.55 17.36 9.58
N THR A 203 8.45 16.97 8.67
CA THR A 203 8.82 17.80 7.51
C THR A 203 8.03 17.44 6.25
N GLY A 204 7.43 16.25 6.19
CA GLY A 204 6.78 15.72 4.99
C GLY A 204 7.76 15.31 3.89
N GLN A 205 9.07 15.46 4.10
CA GLN A 205 10.08 15.03 3.12
C GLN A 205 10.17 13.51 3.11
N GLY A 206 10.24 12.93 1.92
CA GLY A 206 10.39 11.49 1.74
C GLY A 206 11.13 11.14 0.46
N PHE A 207 11.55 9.89 0.38
CA PHE A 207 12.20 9.32 -0.79
C PHE A 207 11.75 7.88 -1.01
N MET A 208 12.04 7.37 -2.21
CA MET A 208 11.67 6.03 -2.64
C MET A 208 12.90 5.33 -3.18
N GLN A 209 13.04 4.04 -2.85
CA GLN A 209 14.11 3.18 -3.33
C GLN A 209 13.56 1.79 -3.62
N THR A 210 14.04 1.18 -4.70
CA THR A 210 13.79 -0.24 -4.98
C THR A 210 14.77 -1.11 -4.19
N ILE A 211 14.26 -2.13 -3.52
CA ILE A 211 14.97 -3.04 -2.63
C ILE A 211 14.85 -4.46 -3.18
N GLU A 212 15.98 -5.17 -3.28
CA GLU A 212 16.00 -6.62 -3.56
C GLU A 212 15.81 -7.43 -2.26
N ASN A 213 15.06 -8.54 -2.31
CA ASN A 213 14.70 -9.41 -1.18
C ASN A 213 15.52 -10.71 -1.13
#